data_AF-A0A2E7C855-F1
#
_entry.id   AF-A0A2E7C855-F1
#
_cell.length_a   1.000
_cell.length_b   1.000
_cell.length_c   1.000
_cell.angle_alpha   90.00
_cell.angle_beta   90.00
_cell.angle_gamma   90.00
#
_symmetry.space_group_name_H-M   'P 1'
#
loop_
_entity.id
_entity.type
_entity.pdbx_description
1 polymer ?
#
loop_
_entity_poly.entity_id
_entity_poly.type
_entity_poly.pdbx_seq_one_letter_code
_entity_poly.pdbx_strand_id
1 'polypeptide(L)'
;MSTLHTMPPLIATLRAEHVHLTRISGLMTEQLDAIESGGPVDSHVLYEIMGYMVGWADRHHHPREDLIYGRAAELDEQIADDVDSLQRQHDAMAKNALALQGLIGRWRAGNATGEEVVRAGRDYIANSNRHMQSEELLVFPRIEAVLTPADWQELELDDRLQATGDPVFGPRVDREFRNLARKLRRSARRTIERGVVAEWAGLESTLESLEILGNANRMALQATGDTLRCAVRESLEIVRATPLTAAPRCALNNVRLSGRWLGVIASIAGDTVNDLTRIRREMRRQMDTLDAL
;
A
#
# COMPACT_ATOMS: atom_id res chain seq x y z
N MET A 1 3.52 -11.33 31.59
CA MET A 1 2.34 -11.61 30.75
C MET A 1 2.47 -10.72 29.52
N SER A 2 2.71 -11.32 28.35
CA SER A 2 3.00 -10.63 27.10
C SER A 2 1.88 -9.67 26.73
N THR A 3 2.25 -8.42 26.47
CA THR A 3 1.41 -7.45 25.78
C THR A 3 1.14 -7.98 24.38
N LEU A 4 -0.10 -8.42 24.13
CA LEU A 4 -0.60 -8.64 22.77
C LEU A 4 -0.55 -7.29 22.06
N HIS A 5 0.53 -7.07 21.31
CA HIS A 5 0.60 -6.00 20.34
C HIS A 5 -0.32 -6.46 19.22
N THR A 6 -1.51 -5.88 19.12
CA THR A 6 -2.41 -6.12 17.98
C THR A 6 -1.67 -5.58 16.76
N MET A 7 -1.07 -6.47 15.98
CA MET A 7 -0.48 -6.10 14.71
C MET A 7 -1.61 -5.61 13.79
N PRO A 8 -1.35 -4.63 12.90
CA PRO A 8 -2.29 -4.35 11.82
C PRO A 8 -2.53 -5.64 11.04
N PRO A 9 -3.78 -5.97 10.65
CA PRO A 9 -4.05 -7.10 9.79
C PRO A 9 -3.10 -7.08 8.59
N LEU A 10 -2.57 -8.22 8.17
CA LEU A 10 -1.56 -8.29 7.10
C LEU A 10 -1.99 -7.55 5.82
N ILE A 11 -3.29 -7.55 5.54
CA ILE A 11 -3.90 -6.78 4.44
C ILE A 11 -3.73 -5.25 4.60
N ALA A 12 -3.82 -4.73 5.82
CA ALA A 12 -3.60 -3.31 6.11
C ALA A 12 -2.14 -2.92 5.93
N THR A 13 -1.21 -3.85 6.18
CA THR A 13 0.21 -3.68 5.85
C THR A 13 0.40 -3.58 4.34
N LEU A 14 -0.13 -4.54 3.56
CA LEU A 14 -0.03 -4.51 2.09
C LEU A 14 -0.58 -3.21 1.48
N ARG A 15 -1.75 -2.75 1.94
CA ARG A 15 -2.31 -1.45 1.49
C ARG A 15 -1.40 -0.26 1.80
N ALA A 16 -0.71 -0.27 2.94
CA ALA A 16 0.28 0.76 3.25
C ALA A 16 1.51 0.66 2.35
N GLU A 17 1.93 -0.56 2.00
CA GLU A 17 3.02 -0.82 1.06
C GLU A 17 2.66 -0.37 -0.37
N HIS A 18 1.43 -0.58 -0.83
CA HIS A 18 0.94 -0.03 -2.09
C HIS A 18 1.07 1.49 -2.15
N VAL A 19 0.70 2.20 -1.09
CA VAL A 19 0.89 3.67 -1.01
C VAL A 19 2.37 4.05 -1.15
N HIS A 20 3.29 3.27 -0.59
CA HIS A 20 4.73 3.48 -0.73
C HIS A 20 5.18 3.25 -2.18
N LEU A 21 4.74 2.15 -2.80
CA LEU A 21 5.06 1.80 -4.18
C LEU A 21 4.56 2.87 -5.15
N THR A 22 3.33 3.39 -4.97
CA THR A 22 2.82 4.45 -5.84
C THR A 22 3.59 5.76 -5.69
N ARG A 23 4.05 6.10 -4.48
CA ARG A 23 4.93 7.28 -4.29
C ARG A 23 6.26 7.13 -5.01
N ILE A 24 6.83 5.92 -5.00
CA ILE A 24 8.05 5.62 -5.76
C ILE A 24 7.79 5.72 -7.27
N SER A 25 6.69 5.15 -7.76
CA SER A 25 6.28 5.26 -9.18
C SER A 25 6.04 6.71 -9.61
N GLY A 26 5.48 7.54 -8.72
CA GLY A 26 5.34 8.99 -8.95
C GLY A 26 6.70 9.66 -9.13
N LEU A 27 7.65 9.42 -8.22
CA LEU A 27 9.00 9.97 -8.40
C LEU A 27 9.68 9.45 -9.67
N MET A 28 9.44 8.19 -10.06
CA MET A 28 9.96 7.62 -11.28
C MET A 28 9.44 8.37 -12.51
N THR A 29 8.13 8.58 -12.60
CA THR A 29 7.53 9.37 -13.69
C THR A 29 8.12 10.78 -13.75
N GLU A 30 8.30 11.49 -12.63
CA GLU A 30 8.94 12.83 -12.64
C GLU A 30 10.32 12.79 -13.32
N GLN A 31 11.07 11.69 -13.13
CA GLN A 31 12.36 11.52 -13.80
C GLN A 31 12.23 11.15 -15.27
N LEU A 32 11.23 10.35 -15.66
CA LEU A 32 10.98 10.01 -17.06
C LEU A 32 10.53 11.25 -17.86
N ASP A 33 9.65 12.09 -17.29
CA ASP A 33 9.24 13.38 -17.87
C ASP A 33 10.47 14.29 -18.11
N ALA A 34 11.39 14.31 -17.14
CA ALA A 34 12.62 15.07 -17.25
C ALA A 34 13.55 14.54 -18.36
N ILE A 35 13.61 13.22 -18.59
CA ILE A 35 14.37 12.65 -19.71
C ILE A 35 13.76 13.10 -21.04
N GLU A 36 12.44 12.95 -21.18
CA GLU A 36 11.70 13.24 -22.41
C GLU A 36 11.76 14.72 -22.80
N SER A 37 11.67 15.61 -21.82
CA SER A 37 11.79 17.07 -22.01
C SER A 37 13.22 17.59 -22.14
N GLY A 38 14.23 16.71 -22.03
CA GLY A 38 15.65 17.12 -22.02
C GLY A 38 16.05 17.93 -20.78
N GLY A 39 15.28 17.83 -19.70
CA GLY A 39 15.51 18.48 -18.43
C GLY A 39 16.59 17.80 -17.57
N PRO A 40 16.87 18.34 -16.37
CA PRO A 40 17.83 17.76 -15.44
C PRO A 40 17.31 16.46 -14.82
N VAL A 41 18.00 15.34 -15.08
CA VAL A 41 17.63 14.01 -14.57
C VAL A 41 18.62 13.53 -13.52
N ASP A 42 18.10 12.95 -12.43
CA ASP A 42 18.91 12.21 -11.46
C ASP A 42 18.93 10.73 -11.82
N SER A 43 19.80 10.32 -12.74
CA SER A 43 19.85 8.93 -13.21
C SER A 43 20.17 7.92 -12.09
N HIS A 44 20.80 8.38 -11.00
CA HIS A 44 21.05 7.55 -9.83
C HIS A 44 19.75 7.24 -9.07
N VAL A 45 18.81 8.19 -8.96
CA VAL A 45 17.52 7.93 -8.31
C VAL A 45 16.70 6.89 -9.08
N LEU A 46 16.71 6.91 -10.41
CA LEU A 46 16.07 5.87 -11.23
C LEU A 46 16.64 4.48 -10.95
N TYR A 47 17.96 4.39 -10.77
CA TYR A 47 18.61 3.13 -10.41
C TYR A 47 18.25 2.66 -9.00
N GLU A 48 18.18 3.57 -8.02
CA GLU A 48 17.72 3.24 -6.66
C GLU A 48 16.24 2.83 -6.63
N ILE A 49 15.38 3.47 -7.42
CA ILE A 49 13.97 3.11 -7.57
C ILE A 49 13.83 1.65 -8.01
N MET A 50 14.51 1.26 -9.09
CA MET A 50 14.43 -0.13 -9.54
C MET A 50 15.15 -1.10 -8.60
N GLY A 51 16.20 -0.63 -7.90
CA GLY A 51 16.81 -1.39 -6.82
C GLY A 51 15.84 -1.68 -5.66
N TYR A 52 14.96 -0.74 -5.33
CA TYR A 52 13.92 -0.94 -4.34
C TYR A 52 12.86 -1.94 -4.81
N MET A 53 12.39 -1.80 -6.06
CA MET A 53 11.40 -2.70 -6.64
C MET A 53 11.91 -4.16 -6.65
N VAL A 54 13.11 -4.39 -7.19
CA VAL A 54 13.74 -5.72 -7.27
C VAL A 54 14.20 -6.25 -5.91
N GLY A 55 14.66 -5.37 -5.04
CA GLY A 55 15.30 -5.72 -3.78
C GLY A 55 14.31 -6.00 -2.66
N TRP A 56 13.27 -5.16 -2.57
CA TRP A 56 12.31 -5.18 -1.48
C TRP A 56 10.92 -5.62 -1.96
N ALA A 57 10.35 -5.00 -2.99
CA ALA A 57 8.98 -5.33 -3.41
C ALA A 57 8.86 -6.80 -3.86
N ASP A 58 9.72 -7.23 -4.78
CA ASP A 58 9.72 -8.61 -5.30
C ASP A 58 10.09 -9.68 -4.26
N ARG A 59 10.71 -9.31 -3.14
CA ARG A 59 11.21 -10.27 -2.13
C ARG A 59 10.46 -10.25 -0.81
N HIS A 60 9.64 -9.23 -0.57
CA HIS A 60 8.93 -9.06 0.70
C HIS A 60 7.47 -8.72 0.47
N HIS A 61 7.15 -7.79 -0.42
CA HIS A 61 5.77 -7.39 -0.69
C HIS A 61 5.01 -8.50 -1.44
N HIS A 62 5.43 -8.86 -2.66
CA HIS A 62 4.74 -9.90 -3.45
C HIS A 62 4.70 -11.27 -2.75
N PRO A 63 5.78 -11.75 -2.08
CA PRO A 63 5.70 -13.02 -1.34
C PRO A 63 4.72 -13.00 -0.16
N ARG A 64 4.45 -11.83 0.42
CA ARG A 64 3.45 -11.66 1.47
C ARG A 64 2.03 -11.68 0.89
N GLU A 65 1.84 -11.15 -0.31
CA GLU A 65 0.59 -11.31 -1.08
C GLU A 65 0.35 -12.77 -1.43
N ASP A 66 1.36 -13.44 -1.98
CA ASP A 66 1.29 -14.86 -2.35
C ASP A 66 0.91 -15.75 -1.15
N LEU A 67 1.39 -15.41 0.05
CA LEU A 67 1.02 -16.11 1.30
C LEU A 67 -0.49 -15.99 1.60
N ILE A 68 -1.04 -14.78 1.52
CA ILE A 68 -2.48 -14.53 1.74
C ILE A 68 -3.31 -15.20 0.65
N TYR A 69 -2.86 -15.09 -0.60
CA TYR A 69 -3.52 -15.69 -1.76
C TYR A 69 -3.60 -17.20 -1.65
N GLY A 70 -2.49 -17.85 -1.25
CA GLY A 70 -2.46 -19.28 -0.99
C GLY A 70 -3.51 -19.70 0.04
N ARG A 71 -3.59 -18.99 1.17
CA ARG A 71 -4.60 -19.29 2.20
C ARG A 71 -6.03 -19.07 1.72
N ALA A 72 -6.29 -18.01 0.97
CA ALA A 72 -7.62 -17.76 0.42
C ALA A 72 -8.04 -18.83 -0.60
N ALA A 73 -7.11 -19.30 -1.43
CA ALA A 73 -7.35 -20.37 -2.41
C ALA A 73 -7.68 -21.73 -1.77
N GLU A 74 -7.18 -22.01 -0.55
CA GLU A 74 -7.56 -23.20 0.21
C GLU A 74 -9.05 -23.19 0.62
N LEU A 75 -9.66 -22.00 0.69
CA LEU A 75 -11.01 -21.79 1.22
C LEU A 75 -12.05 -21.46 0.14
N ASP A 76 -11.63 -20.95 -1.02
CA ASP A 76 -12.50 -20.61 -2.15
C ASP A 76 -11.87 -21.02 -3.49
N GLU A 77 -12.51 -21.99 -4.17
CA GLU A 77 -12.06 -22.54 -5.46
C GLU A 77 -12.05 -21.49 -6.59
N GLN A 78 -12.91 -20.46 -6.53
CA GLN A 78 -12.88 -19.37 -7.51
C GLN A 78 -11.67 -18.46 -7.32
N ILE A 79 -11.18 -18.32 -6.08
CA ILE A 79 -9.95 -17.58 -5.79
C ILE A 79 -8.75 -18.38 -6.28
N ALA A 80 -8.77 -19.71 -6.16
CA ALA A 80 -7.68 -20.56 -6.62
C ALA A 80 -7.33 -20.37 -8.12
N ASP A 81 -8.34 -20.24 -8.99
CA ASP A 81 -8.13 -19.94 -10.42
C ASP A 81 -7.47 -18.56 -10.65
N ASP A 82 -7.79 -17.58 -9.80
CA ASP A 82 -7.24 -16.22 -9.86
C ASP A 82 -5.78 -16.18 -9.33
N VAL A 83 -5.43 -16.98 -8.32
CA VAL A 83 -4.09 -17.02 -7.70
C VAL A 83 -3.00 -17.42 -8.70
N ASP A 84 -3.26 -18.45 -9.50
CA ASP A 84 -2.34 -18.93 -10.53
C ASP A 84 -2.01 -17.82 -11.56
N SER A 85 -3.00 -16.97 -11.85
CA SER A 85 -2.83 -15.81 -12.73
C SER A 85 -1.98 -14.72 -12.07
N LEU A 86 -2.23 -14.43 -10.79
CA LEU A 86 -1.51 -13.40 -10.02
C LEU A 86 -0.04 -13.76 -9.81
N GLN A 87 0.28 -15.00 -9.45
CA GLN A 87 1.66 -15.46 -9.30
C GLN A 87 2.44 -15.33 -10.62
N ARG A 88 1.81 -15.67 -11.76
CA ARG A 88 2.41 -15.45 -13.09
C ARG A 88 2.64 -13.95 -13.38
N GLN A 89 1.78 -13.07 -12.88
CA GLN A 89 1.98 -11.62 -12.99
C GLN A 89 3.16 -11.15 -12.12
N HIS A 90 3.27 -11.59 -10.87
CA HIS A 90 4.42 -11.29 -9.99
C HIS A 90 5.75 -11.71 -10.63
N ASP A 91 5.81 -12.94 -11.16
CA ASP A 91 6.99 -13.46 -11.87
C ASP A 91 7.36 -12.61 -13.10
N ALA A 92 6.36 -12.18 -13.87
CA ALA A 92 6.57 -11.33 -15.03
C ALA A 92 7.03 -9.92 -14.61
N MET A 93 6.46 -9.37 -13.54
CA MET A 93 6.84 -8.08 -12.98
C MET A 93 8.28 -8.08 -12.47
N ALA A 94 8.70 -9.11 -11.74
CA ALA A 94 10.08 -9.25 -11.27
C ALA A 94 11.10 -9.32 -12.43
N LYS A 95 10.77 -10.08 -13.50
CA LYS A 95 11.60 -10.14 -14.71
C LYS A 95 11.69 -8.78 -15.41
N ASN A 96 10.58 -8.08 -15.53
CA ASN A 96 10.53 -6.74 -16.14
C ASN A 96 11.29 -5.71 -15.29
N ALA A 97 11.18 -5.78 -13.97
CA ALA A 97 11.88 -4.91 -13.04
C ALA A 97 13.41 -5.07 -13.18
N LEU A 98 13.90 -6.32 -13.22
CA LEU A 98 15.31 -6.64 -13.45
C LEU A 98 15.80 -6.15 -14.82
N ALA A 99 15.02 -6.36 -15.88
CA ALA A 99 15.37 -5.91 -17.23
C ALA A 99 15.49 -4.39 -17.30
N LEU A 100 14.55 -3.67 -16.68
CA LEU A 100 14.55 -2.22 -16.61
C LEU A 100 15.70 -1.68 -15.75
N GLN A 101 16.00 -2.31 -14.61
CA GLN A 101 17.17 -1.94 -13.80
C GLN A 101 18.47 -2.07 -14.61
N GLY A 102 18.60 -3.16 -15.37
CA GLY A 102 19.74 -3.37 -16.28
C GLY A 102 19.82 -2.34 -17.39
N LEU A 103 18.67 -1.97 -17.99
CA LEU A 103 18.59 -0.91 -19.00
C LEU A 103 19.02 0.45 -18.44
N ILE A 104 18.55 0.83 -17.25
CA ILE A 104 18.96 2.07 -16.57
C ILE A 104 20.47 2.03 -16.28
N GLY A 105 21.00 0.88 -15.88
CA GLY A 105 22.45 0.68 -15.70
C GLY A 105 23.24 0.93 -16.99
N ARG A 106 22.78 0.38 -18.13
CA ARG A 106 23.41 0.63 -19.44
C ARG A 106 23.31 2.08 -19.88
N TRP A 107 22.14 2.72 -19.69
CA TRP A 107 21.95 4.14 -20.01
C TRP A 107 22.90 5.03 -19.21
N ARG A 108 23.07 4.78 -17.91
CA ARG A 108 24.04 5.49 -17.05
C ARG A 108 25.50 5.32 -17.52
N ALA A 109 25.81 4.21 -18.17
CA ALA A 109 27.12 3.94 -18.76
C ALA A 109 27.27 4.47 -20.20
N GLY A 110 26.25 5.11 -20.77
CA GLY A 110 26.25 5.62 -22.14
C GLY A 110 25.96 4.57 -23.22
N ASN A 111 25.48 3.37 -22.83
CA ASN A 111 25.26 2.22 -23.71
C ASN A 111 23.77 1.95 -24.04
N ALA A 112 22.89 2.91 -23.74
CA ALA A 112 21.48 2.89 -24.09
C ALA A 112 20.97 4.34 -24.19
N THR A 113 19.81 4.57 -24.81
CA THR A 113 19.24 5.92 -24.94
C THR A 113 18.27 6.25 -23.82
N GLY A 114 18.03 7.55 -23.60
CA GLY A 114 16.99 8.00 -22.67
C GLY A 114 15.59 7.58 -23.12
N GLU A 115 15.32 7.55 -24.43
CA GLU A 115 14.04 7.13 -25.01
C GLU A 115 13.72 5.66 -24.68
N GLU A 116 14.73 4.77 -24.73
CA GLU A 116 14.57 3.38 -24.31
C GLU A 116 14.15 3.27 -22.84
N VAL A 117 14.80 4.07 -21.97
CA VAL A 117 14.48 4.12 -20.53
C VAL A 117 13.08 4.67 -20.29
N VAL A 118 12.69 5.73 -21.00
CA VAL A 118 11.34 6.32 -20.90
C VAL A 118 10.30 5.29 -21.27
N ARG A 119 10.38 4.70 -22.45
CA ARG A 119 9.41 3.70 -22.92
C ARG A 119 9.28 2.53 -21.94
N ALA A 120 10.40 1.87 -21.61
CA ALA A 120 10.37 0.72 -20.71
C ALA A 120 9.92 1.10 -19.28
N GLY A 121 10.28 2.30 -18.81
CA GLY A 121 9.84 2.81 -17.52
C GLY A 121 8.34 3.10 -17.46
N ARG A 122 7.76 3.67 -18.51
CA ARG A 122 6.31 3.91 -18.63
C ARG A 122 5.54 2.61 -18.64
N ASP A 123 6.00 1.63 -19.43
CA ASP A 123 5.38 0.31 -19.51
C ASP A 123 5.40 -0.38 -18.14
N TYR A 124 6.52 -0.30 -17.42
CA TYR A 124 6.65 -0.85 -16.07
C TYR A 124 5.68 -0.19 -15.08
N ILE A 125 5.61 1.14 -15.06
CA ILE A 125 4.70 1.90 -14.16
C ILE A 125 3.25 1.56 -14.47
N ALA A 126 2.87 1.56 -15.76
CA ALA A 126 1.51 1.23 -16.17
C ALA A 126 1.12 -0.19 -15.76
N ASN A 127 2.03 -1.16 -15.93
CA ASN A 127 1.78 -2.53 -15.51
C ASN A 127 1.63 -2.67 -13.99
N SER A 128 2.55 -2.06 -13.23
CA SER A 128 2.54 -2.10 -11.77
C SER A 128 1.27 -1.45 -11.19
N ASN A 129 0.82 -0.33 -11.76
CA ASN A 129 -0.40 0.33 -11.31
C ASN A 129 -1.66 -0.49 -11.63
N ARG A 130 -1.74 -1.09 -12.82
CA ARG A 130 -2.87 -1.97 -13.17
C ARG A 130 -2.94 -3.19 -12.25
N HIS A 131 -1.80 -3.75 -11.90
CA HIS A 131 -1.70 -4.88 -11.00
C HIS A 131 -2.21 -4.51 -9.60
N MET A 132 -1.61 -3.52 -8.93
CA MET A 132 -2.06 -3.05 -7.61
C MET A 132 -3.55 -2.64 -7.60
N GLN A 133 -4.04 -2.03 -8.69
CA GLN A 133 -5.46 -1.67 -8.81
C GLN A 133 -6.37 -2.90 -8.86
N SER A 134 -5.97 -3.94 -9.61
CA SER A 134 -6.71 -5.20 -9.67
C SER A 134 -6.81 -5.82 -8.27
N GLU A 135 -5.70 -5.82 -7.54
CA GLU A 135 -5.63 -6.37 -6.20
C GLU A 135 -6.57 -5.65 -5.24
N GLU A 136 -6.45 -4.33 -5.15
CA GLU A 136 -7.25 -3.51 -4.23
C GLU A 136 -8.76 -3.54 -4.54
N LEU A 137 -9.13 -3.54 -5.83
CA LEU A 137 -10.53 -3.41 -6.22
C LEU A 137 -11.26 -4.75 -6.36
N LEU A 138 -10.54 -5.84 -6.66
CA LEU A 138 -11.14 -7.12 -7.01
C LEU A 138 -10.70 -8.24 -6.08
N VAL A 139 -9.40 -8.34 -5.78
CA VAL A 139 -8.83 -9.49 -5.07
C VAL A 139 -8.96 -9.34 -3.56
N PHE A 140 -8.45 -8.25 -2.98
CA PHE A 140 -8.48 -8.01 -1.53
C PHE A 140 -9.90 -8.04 -0.94
N PRO A 141 -10.94 -7.44 -1.56
CA PRO A 141 -12.29 -7.54 -1.03
C PRO A 141 -12.84 -8.97 -0.96
N ARG A 142 -12.45 -9.85 -1.91
CA ARG A 142 -12.85 -11.27 -1.91
C ARG A 142 -12.15 -12.02 -0.78
N ILE A 143 -10.85 -11.79 -0.62
CA ILE A 143 -10.05 -12.38 0.46
C ILE A 143 -10.60 -11.98 1.82
N GLU A 144 -10.89 -10.69 2.02
CA GLU A 144 -11.47 -10.18 3.28
C GLU A 144 -12.85 -10.77 3.57
N ALA A 145 -13.60 -11.18 2.54
CA ALA A 145 -14.90 -11.83 2.72
C ALA A 145 -14.80 -13.32 3.08
N VAL A 146 -13.70 -13.99 2.72
CA VAL A 146 -13.49 -15.43 2.93
C VAL A 146 -12.67 -15.72 4.19
N LEU A 147 -11.64 -14.93 4.48
CA LEU A 147 -10.73 -15.17 5.60
C LEU A 147 -11.35 -14.80 6.95
N THR A 148 -11.26 -15.71 7.91
CA THR A 148 -11.73 -15.49 9.28
C THR A 148 -10.66 -14.78 10.12
N PRO A 149 -11.03 -14.21 11.29
CA PRO A 149 -10.04 -13.66 12.21
C PRO A 149 -8.95 -14.65 12.66
N ALA A 150 -9.23 -15.96 12.67
CA ALA A 150 -8.24 -16.98 12.99
C ALA A 150 -7.24 -17.17 11.85
N ASP A 151 -7.69 -17.14 10.60
CA ASP A 151 -6.82 -17.21 9.42
C ASP A 151 -5.85 -16.02 9.37
N TRP A 152 -6.35 -14.82 9.68
CA TRP A 152 -5.50 -13.63 9.75
C TRP A 152 -4.42 -13.73 10.84
N GLN A 153 -4.75 -14.31 12.00
CA GLN A 153 -3.76 -14.56 13.06
C GLN A 153 -2.70 -15.58 12.64
N GLU A 154 -3.10 -16.63 11.91
CA GLU A 154 -2.17 -17.63 11.38
C GLU A 154 -1.21 -17.00 10.35
N LEU A 155 -1.75 -16.24 9.39
CA LEU A 155 -0.97 -15.50 8.39
C LEU A 155 0.02 -14.51 9.03
N GLU A 156 -0.40 -13.81 10.08
CA GLU A 156 0.47 -12.91 10.85
C GLU A 156 1.63 -13.62 11.54
N LEU A 157 1.44 -14.86 11.99
CA LEU A 157 2.50 -15.68 12.59
C LEU A 157 3.45 -16.26 11.53
N ASP A 158 2.91 -16.56 10.34
CA ASP A 158 3.65 -17.12 9.22
C ASP A 158 4.44 -16.07 8.42
N ASP A 159 4.06 -14.79 8.51
CA ASP A 159 4.79 -13.67 7.91
C ASP A 159 6.15 -13.41 8.59
N ARG A 160 7.11 -14.31 8.33
CA ARG A 160 8.51 -14.15 8.73
C ARG A 160 9.21 -13.00 8.01
N LEU A 161 8.57 -12.40 6.99
CA LEU A 161 9.13 -11.29 6.21
C LEU A 161 9.03 -9.96 6.97
N GLN A 162 8.23 -9.86 8.03
CA GLN A 162 8.17 -8.66 8.90
C GLN A 162 9.51 -8.27 9.54
N ALA A 163 10.43 -9.23 9.71
CA ALA A 163 11.73 -8.96 10.32
C ALA A 163 12.59 -7.99 9.49
N THR A 164 12.32 -7.87 8.18
CA THR A 164 12.99 -6.93 7.28
C THR A 164 12.11 -5.69 7.11
N GLY A 165 12.45 -4.61 7.82
CA GLY A 165 11.74 -3.33 7.65
C GLY A 165 11.91 -2.75 6.25
N ASP A 166 10.95 -1.93 5.83
CA ASP A 166 11.01 -1.18 4.57
C ASP A 166 12.27 -0.29 4.53
N PRO A 167 13.15 -0.44 3.53
CA PRO A 167 14.47 0.21 3.50
C PRO A 167 14.39 1.71 3.16
N VAL A 168 13.23 2.23 2.75
CA VAL A 168 13.00 3.63 2.38
C VAL A 168 12.05 4.33 3.34
N PHE A 169 10.96 3.67 3.72
CA PHE A 169 9.89 4.24 4.53
C PHE A 169 9.89 3.75 5.99
N GLY A 170 10.75 2.78 6.31
CA GLY A 170 10.96 2.30 7.67
C GLY A 170 11.63 3.35 8.59
N PRO A 171 11.75 3.03 9.89
CA PRO A 171 12.32 3.94 10.89
C PRO A 171 13.80 4.26 10.64
N ARG A 172 14.50 3.40 9.90
CA ARG A 172 15.87 3.62 9.45
C ARG A 172 15.89 3.43 7.94
N VAL A 173 16.45 4.42 7.23
CA VAL A 173 16.66 4.35 5.79
C VAL A 173 18.00 3.69 5.53
N ASP A 174 18.00 2.66 4.69
CA ASP A 174 19.21 1.95 4.32
C ASP A 174 20.14 2.83 3.50
N ARG A 175 21.45 2.60 3.66
CA ARG A 175 22.49 3.49 3.11
C ARG A 175 22.36 3.68 1.60
N GLU A 176 21.95 2.63 0.90
CA GLU A 176 21.83 2.58 -0.56
C GLU A 176 20.59 3.31 -1.11
N PHE A 177 19.58 3.60 -0.28
CA PHE A 177 18.35 4.29 -0.70
C PHE A 177 18.23 5.72 -0.14
N ARG A 178 19.32 6.28 0.39
CA ARG A 178 19.29 7.63 1.00
C ARG A 178 19.00 8.74 -0.01
N ASN A 179 19.40 8.59 -1.29
CA ASN A 179 19.08 9.58 -2.32
C ASN A 179 17.59 9.54 -2.64
N LEU A 180 17.04 8.35 -2.87
CA LEU A 180 15.62 8.07 -3.08
C LEU A 180 14.76 8.63 -1.95
N ALA A 181 15.04 8.26 -0.70
CA ALA A 181 14.29 8.76 0.46
C ALA A 181 14.33 10.30 0.56
N ARG A 182 15.49 10.92 0.28
CA ARG A 182 15.62 12.38 0.26
C ARG A 182 14.79 13.01 -0.87
N LYS A 183 14.74 12.40 -2.05
CA LYS A 183 13.97 12.90 -3.20
C LYS A 183 12.46 12.77 -2.97
N LEU A 184 12.00 11.63 -2.43
CA LEU A 184 10.61 11.42 -2.04
C LEU A 184 10.13 12.47 -1.03
N ARG A 185 10.92 12.73 0.02
CA ARG A 185 10.60 13.79 1.01
C ARG A 185 10.49 15.17 0.38
N ARG A 186 11.34 15.48 -0.62
CA ARG A 186 11.28 16.76 -1.35
C ARG A 186 10.09 16.83 -2.30
N SER A 187 9.77 15.75 -3.01
CA SER A 187 8.59 15.69 -3.90
C SER A 187 7.31 15.90 -3.09
N ALA A 188 7.13 15.15 -2.00
CA ALA A 188 5.97 15.31 -1.10
C ALA A 188 5.81 16.75 -0.57
N ARG A 189 6.92 17.42 -0.20
CA ARG A 189 6.90 18.82 0.23
C ARG A 189 6.47 19.76 -0.89
N ARG A 190 6.92 19.54 -2.14
CA ARG A 190 6.49 20.34 -3.30
C ARG A 190 5.01 20.18 -3.61
N THR A 191 4.46 18.96 -3.50
CA THR A 191 3.03 18.70 -3.70
C THR A 191 2.18 19.49 -2.71
N ILE A 192 2.57 19.46 -1.42
CA ILE A 192 1.90 20.24 -0.36
C ILE A 192 2.05 21.75 -0.59
N GLU A 193 3.24 22.22 -0.99
CA GLU A 193 3.51 23.65 -1.20
C GLU A 193 2.84 24.24 -2.45
N ARG A 194 2.64 23.43 -3.50
CA ARG A 194 2.09 23.93 -4.77
C ARG A 194 0.57 23.80 -4.87
N GLY A 195 -0.09 22.93 -4.11
CA GLY A 195 -1.52 22.68 -4.26
C GLY A 195 -1.93 22.25 -5.68
N VAL A 196 -0.97 21.83 -6.51
CA VAL A 196 -1.18 21.45 -7.91
C VAL A 196 -1.43 19.95 -7.94
N VAL A 197 -2.68 19.59 -8.24
CA VAL A 197 -3.14 18.22 -8.54
C VAL A 197 -3.13 17.96 -10.06
N ALA A 198 -2.82 18.96 -10.89
CA ALA A 198 -2.97 18.84 -12.33
C ALA A 198 -1.66 18.44 -13.03
N GLU A 199 -1.52 17.15 -13.40
CA GLU A 199 -0.93 16.64 -14.67
C GLU A 199 -0.57 15.14 -14.61
N TRP A 200 -1.51 14.27 -14.23
CA TRP A 200 -1.24 12.82 -14.18
C TRP A 200 -2.44 12.03 -14.72
N ALA A 201 -2.75 12.22 -16.01
CA ALA A 201 -4.00 11.82 -16.70
C ALA A 201 -4.28 10.29 -16.84
N GLY A 202 -3.78 9.46 -15.94
CA GLY A 202 -4.10 8.04 -15.83
C GLY A 202 -3.73 7.43 -14.49
N LEU A 203 -2.84 8.11 -13.74
CA LEU A 203 -2.43 7.77 -12.38
C LEU A 203 -3.39 8.33 -11.32
N GLU A 204 -4.22 9.33 -11.65
CA GLU A 204 -5.12 10.02 -10.72
C GLU A 204 -6.12 9.07 -10.07
N SER A 205 -6.85 8.24 -10.83
CA SER A 205 -7.81 7.30 -10.25
C SER A 205 -7.17 6.24 -9.35
N THR A 206 -5.99 5.74 -9.73
CA THR A 206 -5.26 4.73 -8.95
C THR A 206 -4.65 5.33 -7.68
N LEU A 207 -4.06 6.53 -7.78
CA LEU A 207 -3.53 7.27 -6.64
C LEU A 207 -4.65 7.69 -5.70
N GLU A 208 -5.76 8.23 -6.22
CA GLU A 208 -6.91 8.64 -5.42
C GLU A 208 -7.50 7.43 -4.69
N SER A 209 -7.68 6.29 -5.37
CA SER A 209 -8.15 5.05 -4.72
C SER A 209 -7.21 4.56 -3.62
N LEU A 210 -5.90 4.52 -3.90
CA LEU A 210 -4.89 4.09 -2.92
C LEU A 210 -4.71 5.09 -1.77
N GLU A 211 -4.85 6.39 -2.04
CA GLU A 211 -4.84 7.44 -1.01
C GLU A 211 -6.09 7.38 -0.14
N ILE A 212 -7.27 7.12 -0.72
CA ILE A 212 -8.51 6.88 0.02
C ILE A 212 -8.33 5.67 0.94
N LEU A 213 -7.87 4.54 0.41
CA LEU A 213 -7.61 3.32 1.19
C LEU A 213 -6.54 3.54 2.26
N GLY A 214 -5.44 4.21 1.92
CA GLY A 214 -4.38 4.56 2.85
C GLY A 214 -4.82 5.55 3.94
N ASN A 215 -5.70 6.50 3.61
CA ASN A 215 -6.33 7.41 4.58
C ASN A 215 -7.27 6.64 5.50
N ALA A 216 -8.11 5.77 4.95
CA ALA A 216 -9.01 4.91 5.71
C ALA A 216 -8.24 4.04 6.70
N ASN A 217 -7.13 3.43 6.26
CA ASN A 217 -6.25 2.65 7.12
C ASN A 217 -5.63 3.50 8.25
N ARG A 218 -5.08 4.68 7.93
CA ARG A 218 -4.56 5.61 8.95
C ARG A 218 -5.62 6.03 9.95
N MET A 219 -6.83 6.35 9.48
CA MET A 219 -7.96 6.72 10.33
C MET A 219 -8.39 5.56 11.23
N ALA A 220 -8.42 4.32 10.71
CA ALA A 220 -8.75 3.12 11.47
C ALA A 220 -7.71 2.83 12.55
N LEU A 221 -6.41 2.92 12.23
CA LEU A 221 -5.32 2.76 13.19
C LEU A 221 -5.35 3.85 14.27
N GLN A 222 -5.59 5.11 13.88
CA GLN A 222 -5.71 6.22 14.82
C GLN A 222 -6.92 6.04 15.75
N ALA A 223 -8.09 5.69 15.21
CA ALA A 223 -9.29 5.43 15.98
C ALA A 223 -9.11 4.27 16.98
N THR A 224 -8.41 3.22 16.57
CA THR A 224 -8.05 2.09 17.42
C THR A 224 -7.11 2.51 18.55
N GLY A 225 -6.05 3.26 18.23
CA GLY A 225 -5.11 3.79 19.21
C GLY A 225 -5.75 4.77 20.20
N ASP A 226 -6.66 5.62 19.74
CA ASP A 226 -7.43 6.55 20.58
C ASP A 226 -8.37 5.80 21.53
N THR A 227 -9.04 4.75 21.04
CA THR A 227 -9.93 3.92 21.86
C THR A 227 -9.15 3.21 22.96
N LEU A 228 -7.98 2.63 22.65
CA LEU A 228 -7.12 1.96 23.62
C LEU A 228 -6.64 2.94 24.71
N ARG A 229 -6.16 4.13 24.30
CA ARG A 229 -5.75 5.19 25.24
C ARG A 229 -6.92 5.63 26.13
N CYS A 230 -8.12 5.74 25.58
CA CYS A 230 -9.32 6.09 26.33
C CYS A 230 -9.69 5.00 27.34
N ALA A 231 -9.66 3.73 26.94
CA ALA A 231 -9.95 2.58 27.81
C ALA A 231 -9.00 2.51 29.01
N VAL A 232 -7.69 2.72 28.78
CA VAL A 232 -6.68 2.74 29.85
C VAL A 232 -6.93 3.89 30.82
N ARG A 233 -7.14 5.10 30.30
CA ARG A 233 -7.38 6.30 31.12
C ARG A 233 -8.65 6.16 31.97
N GLU A 234 -9.76 5.78 31.34
CA GLU A 234 -11.05 5.64 32.04
C GLU A 234 -11.04 4.48 33.03
N SER A 235 -10.34 3.39 32.74
CA SER A 235 -10.14 2.30 33.71
C SER A 235 -9.38 2.75 34.95
N LEU A 236 -8.34 3.57 34.79
CA LEU A 236 -7.60 4.16 35.92
C LEU A 236 -8.48 5.09 36.75
N GLU A 237 -9.34 5.89 36.12
CA GLU A 237 -10.30 6.76 36.81
C GLU A 237 -11.34 5.93 37.59
N ILE A 238 -11.91 4.88 36.98
CA ILE A 238 -12.88 3.98 37.63
C ILE A 238 -12.28 3.27 38.84
N VAL A 239 -11.04 2.79 38.72
CA VAL A 239 -10.31 2.14 39.82
C VAL A 239 -10.07 3.11 40.98
N ARG A 240 -9.69 4.36 40.68
CA ARG A 240 -9.48 5.41 41.70
C ARG A 240 -10.79 5.82 42.37
N ALA A 241 -11.87 5.97 41.61
CA ALA A 241 -13.14 6.47 42.12
C ALA A 241 -13.90 5.40 42.89
N THR A 242 -13.93 4.16 42.41
CA THR A 242 -14.75 3.08 42.98
C THR A 242 -14.05 1.72 43.00
N PRO A 243 -13.04 1.54 43.87
CA PRO A 243 -12.17 0.37 43.86
C PRO A 243 -12.92 -0.95 44.08
N LEU A 244 -13.92 -0.98 44.97
CA LEU A 244 -14.70 -2.19 45.29
C LEU A 244 -15.59 -2.66 44.13
N THR A 245 -15.98 -1.76 43.23
CA THR A 245 -16.82 -2.08 42.05
C THR A 245 -16.09 -1.85 40.73
N ALA A 246 -14.76 -1.70 40.77
CA ALA A 246 -14.00 -1.27 39.60
C ALA A 246 -14.03 -2.31 38.48
N ALA A 247 -13.86 -3.60 38.81
CA ALA A 247 -13.85 -4.68 37.82
C ALA A 247 -15.11 -4.74 36.92
N PRO A 248 -16.34 -4.82 37.47
CA PRO A 248 -17.54 -4.84 36.63
C PRO A 248 -17.76 -3.51 35.88
N ARG A 249 -17.31 -2.38 36.44
CA ARG A 249 -17.44 -1.07 35.79
C ARG A 249 -16.47 -0.88 34.64
N CYS A 250 -15.22 -1.33 34.79
CA CYS A 250 -14.25 -1.35 33.70
C CYS A 250 -14.71 -2.28 32.57
N ALA A 251 -15.29 -3.45 32.90
CA ALA A 251 -15.85 -4.35 31.90
C ALA A 251 -16.98 -3.69 31.10
N LEU A 252 -17.95 -3.06 31.78
CA LEU A 252 -19.04 -2.34 31.13
C LEU A 252 -18.53 -1.16 30.29
N ASN A 253 -17.53 -0.43 30.79
CA ASN A 253 -16.93 0.69 30.09
C ASN A 253 -16.21 0.23 28.81
N ASN A 254 -15.48 -0.88 28.87
CA ASN A 254 -14.82 -1.47 27.72
C ASN A 254 -15.84 -1.93 26.66
N VAL A 255 -16.96 -2.54 27.04
CA VAL A 255 -18.05 -2.90 26.11
C VAL A 255 -18.60 -1.66 25.39
N ARG A 256 -18.83 -0.56 26.12
CA ARG A 256 -19.27 0.71 25.54
C ARG A 256 -18.24 1.29 24.58
N LEU A 257 -16.96 1.29 24.94
CA LEU A 257 -15.87 1.79 24.11
C LEU A 257 -15.69 0.95 22.85
N SER A 258 -15.79 -0.38 22.96
CA SER A 258 -15.78 -1.30 21.82
C SER A 258 -16.95 -1.04 20.87
N GLY A 259 -18.15 -0.80 21.39
CA GLY A 259 -19.31 -0.43 20.56
C GLY A 259 -19.11 0.89 19.81
N ARG A 260 -18.51 1.90 20.47
CA ARG A 260 -18.18 3.18 19.83
C ARG A 260 -17.11 3.02 18.76
N TRP A 261 -16.06 2.24 19.04
CA TRP A 261 -15.00 1.92 18.09
C TRP A 261 -15.55 1.21 16.85
N LEU A 262 -16.39 0.18 17.03
CA LEU A 262 -17.07 -0.51 15.92
C LEU A 262 -17.85 0.47 15.03
N GLY A 263 -18.57 1.44 15.63
CA GLY A 263 -19.28 2.47 14.88
C GLY A 263 -18.35 3.38 14.05
N VAL A 264 -17.20 3.77 14.60
CA VAL A 264 -16.22 4.59 13.87
C VAL A 264 -15.59 3.79 12.72
N ILE A 265 -15.23 2.53 12.95
CA ILE A 265 -14.67 1.66 11.91
C ILE A 265 -15.70 1.41 10.80
N ALA A 266 -16.96 1.15 11.15
CA ALA A 266 -18.04 0.97 10.17
C ALA A 266 -18.28 2.24 9.33
N SER A 267 -18.17 3.44 9.92
CA SER A 267 -18.25 4.70 9.18
C SER A 267 -17.08 4.86 8.20
N ILE A 268 -15.85 4.64 8.66
CA ILE A 268 -14.65 4.73 7.82
C ILE A 268 -14.76 3.75 6.64
N ALA A 269 -15.19 2.52 6.90
CA ALA A 269 -15.40 1.52 5.86
C ALA A 269 -16.50 1.95 4.87
N GLY A 270 -17.63 2.47 5.37
CA GLY A 270 -18.73 2.95 4.54
C GLY A 270 -18.32 4.12 3.63
N ASP A 271 -17.60 5.09 4.17
CA ASP A 271 -17.11 6.25 3.41
C ASP A 271 -16.10 5.82 2.34
N THR A 272 -15.18 4.92 2.69
CA THR A 272 -14.19 4.33 1.77
C THR A 272 -14.86 3.59 0.62
N VAL A 273 -15.86 2.75 0.90
CA VAL A 273 -16.62 2.02 -0.12
C VAL A 273 -17.37 2.99 -1.05
N ASN A 274 -17.97 4.05 -0.49
CA ASN A 274 -18.68 5.05 -1.29
C ASN A 274 -17.72 5.80 -2.24
N ASP A 275 -16.55 6.21 -1.75
CA ASP A 275 -15.56 6.91 -2.57
C ASP A 275 -14.95 5.98 -3.65
N LEU A 276 -14.63 4.73 -3.31
CA LEU A 276 -14.14 3.75 -4.30
C LEU A 276 -15.19 3.40 -5.35
N THR A 277 -16.48 3.28 -4.98
CA THR A 277 -17.55 3.05 -5.96
C THR A 277 -17.83 4.25 -6.85
N ARG A 278 -17.50 5.47 -6.40
CA ARG A 278 -17.53 6.67 -7.24
C ARG A 278 -16.44 6.59 -8.30
N ILE A 279 -15.20 6.33 -7.89
CA ILE A 279 -14.05 6.22 -8.79
C ILE A 279 -14.26 5.09 -9.81
N ARG A 280 -14.73 3.91 -9.37
CA ARG A 280 -15.05 2.79 -10.27
C ARG A 280 -16.07 3.17 -11.35
N ARG A 281 -17.09 3.96 -11.02
CA ARG A 281 -18.12 4.43 -11.96
C ARG A 281 -17.57 5.44 -12.96
N GLU A 282 -16.67 6.32 -12.51
CA GLU A 282 -16.04 7.34 -13.33
C GLU A 282 -15.07 6.73 -14.34
N MET A 283 -14.27 5.76 -13.91
CA MET A 283 -13.38 5.00 -14.80
C MET A 283 -14.16 4.23 -15.89
N ARG A 284 -15.26 3.56 -15.51
CA ARG A 284 -16.07 2.81 -16.48
C ARG A 284 -16.60 3.75 -17.59
N ARG A 285 -17.02 4.96 -17.23
CA ARG A 285 -17.46 5.97 -18.20
C ARG A 285 -16.33 6.43 -19.13
N GLN A 286 -15.12 6.58 -18.61
CA GLN A 286 -13.95 6.99 -19.41
C GLN A 286 -13.53 5.89 -20.41
N MET A 287 -13.58 4.61 -19.99
CA MET A 287 -13.34 3.48 -20.89
C MET A 287 -14.41 3.40 -21.99
N ASP A 288 -15.69 3.53 -21.63
CA ASP A 288 -16.79 3.53 -22.60
C ASP A 288 -16.68 4.66 -23.64
N THR A 289 -16.10 5.82 -23.26
CA THR A 289 -15.83 6.93 -24.21
C THR A 289 -14.61 6.72 -25.10
N LEU A 290 -13.64 5.90 -24.68
CA LEU A 290 -12.45 5.57 -25.47
C LEU A 290 -12.73 4.44 -26.46
N ASP A 291 -13.60 3.49 -26.11
CA ASP A 291 -14.07 2.43 -27.03
C ASP A 291 -15.05 2.93 -28.09
N ALA A 292 -15.55 4.17 -27.96
CA ALA A 292 -16.47 4.82 -28.89
C ALA A 292 -15.77 5.72 -29.96
N LEU A 293 -14.44 5.80 -29.94
CA LEU A 293 -13.59 6.54 -30.89
C LEU A 293 -12.81 5.58 -31.80
#